data_AF-A0A3A0CD35-F1
#
_entry.id   AF-A0A3A0CD35-F1
#
_cell.length_a   1.000
_cell.length_b   1.000
_cell.length_c   1.000
_cell.angle_alpha   90.00
_cell.angle_beta   90.00
_cell.angle_gamma   90.00
#
_symmetry.space_group_name_H-M   'P 1'
#
loop_
_entity.id
_entity.type
_entity.pdbx_description
1 polymer ?
#
loop_
_entity_poly.entity_id
_entity_poly.type
_entity_poly.pdbx_seq_one_letter_code
_entity_poly.pdbx_strand_id
1 'polypeptide(L)'
;MKLYRLHLRPRSPWRTPWQADTLTGALCATAARVHGADFLRKRLIEPMLAGSPPFVLSDAFPGDLLPLPVAARLGTPPADVDRKALMRGRWLARNDFLSLRASGGNGAVRWDRLLPDSTVFVDETTRHNTLARDSDASLEDGGLFSRSDTHLRYGQNGHALLTLYFRVPGDAAADLMLELLHELSLTGFGADVATGRGQFDIAGGPEPDAELDAPPNHADAVVVLSTFQPAPGDPVDGLWEAFPKFGKLGPDLGLADVRKHTVIMFRPGACFRANPTQPFLGRALPMNLAVPTESASTLRDRGIEVIHPAFGLAVPAGLGLPEETPS
;
A
#
# COMPACT_ATOMS: atom_id res chain seq x y z
N MET A 1 -19.04 -2.51 -1.33
CA MET A 1 -17.90 -3.38 -1.70
C MET A 1 -17.61 -4.30 -0.52
N LYS A 2 -17.47 -5.62 -0.75
CA LYS A 2 -17.15 -6.59 0.30
C LYS A 2 -15.64 -6.58 0.58
N LEU A 3 -15.24 -6.77 1.84
CA LEU A 3 -13.85 -6.88 2.27
C LEU A 3 -13.39 -8.34 2.30
N TYR A 4 -12.22 -8.59 1.71
CA TYR A 4 -11.53 -9.87 1.72
C TYR A 4 -10.10 -9.70 2.23
N ARG A 5 -9.53 -10.79 2.74
CA ARG A 5 -8.11 -10.94 3.06
C ARG A 5 -7.51 -12.06 2.22
N LEU A 6 -6.23 -11.92 1.88
CA LEU A 6 -5.45 -12.90 1.13
C LEU A 6 -4.00 -12.91 1.65
N HIS A 7 -3.40 -14.08 1.72
CA HIS A 7 -1.99 -14.21 2.12
C HIS A 7 -1.07 -14.32 0.89
N LEU A 8 0.03 -13.57 0.93
CA LEU A 8 1.10 -13.62 -0.05
C LEU A 8 2.35 -14.19 0.64
N ARG A 9 3.07 -15.09 -0.03
CA ARG A 9 4.32 -15.65 0.47
C ARG A 9 5.48 -15.07 -0.32
N PRO A 10 6.30 -14.17 0.24
CA PRO A 10 7.54 -13.75 -0.40
C PRO A 10 8.46 -14.97 -0.64
N ARG A 11 8.99 -15.08 -1.86
CA ARG A 11 9.93 -16.13 -2.29
C ARG A 11 11.35 -15.59 -2.49
N SER A 12 11.49 -14.28 -2.52
CA SER A 12 12.74 -13.56 -2.53
C SER A 12 12.63 -12.29 -1.66
N PRO A 13 13.75 -11.63 -1.31
CA PRO A 13 13.69 -10.25 -0.87
C PRO A 13 13.02 -9.34 -1.90
N TRP A 14 12.56 -8.18 -1.45
CA TRP A 14 12.02 -7.12 -2.30
C TRP A 14 12.68 -5.78 -2.01
N ARG A 15 12.65 -4.87 -2.98
CA ARG A 15 13.16 -3.50 -2.84
C ARG A 15 12.06 -2.45 -2.83
N THR A 16 10.92 -2.79 -3.43
CA THR A 16 9.75 -1.93 -3.49
C THR A 16 8.80 -2.30 -2.36
N PRO A 17 8.48 -1.38 -1.43
CA PRO A 17 7.48 -1.62 -0.41
C PRO A 17 6.13 -2.02 -1.02
N TRP A 18 5.41 -2.90 -0.35
CA TRP A 18 4.10 -3.42 -0.77
C TRP A 18 2.97 -2.41 -0.54
N GLN A 19 3.11 -1.24 -1.16
CA GLN A 19 2.14 -0.15 -1.07
C GLN A 19 1.00 -0.32 -2.07
N ALA A 20 -0.22 -0.02 -1.63
CA ALA A 20 -1.45 -0.20 -2.40
C ALA A 20 -1.42 0.47 -3.78
N ASP A 21 -0.94 1.71 -3.86
CA ASP A 21 -0.86 2.46 -5.11
C ASP A 21 0.12 1.82 -6.12
N THR A 22 1.22 1.28 -5.61
CA THR A 22 2.27 0.66 -6.42
C THR A 22 1.84 -0.73 -6.86
N LEU A 23 1.21 -1.51 -5.97
CA LEU A 23 0.62 -2.80 -6.29
C LEU A 23 -0.51 -2.65 -7.32
N THR A 24 -1.43 -1.72 -7.10
CA THR A 24 -2.51 -1.43 -8.07
C THR A 24 -1.94 -0.99 -9.42
N GLY A 25 -0.91 -0.13 -9.42
CA GLY A 25 -0.19 0.23 -10.65
C GLY A 25 0.46 -0.96 -11.36
N ALA A 26 1.01 -1.92 -10.61
CA ALA A 26 1.57 -3.15 -11.15
C ALA A 26 0.49 -4.09 -11.73
N LEU A 27 -0.69 -4.16 -11.10
CA LEU A 27 -1.85 -4.89 -11.65
C LEU A 27 -2.35 -4.23 -12.95
N CYS A 28 -2.38 -2.90 -13.03
CA CYS A 28 -2.70 -2.19 -14.28
C CYS A 28 -1.68 -2.52 -15.38
N ALA A 29 -0.38 -2.51 -15.07
CA ALA A 29 0.65 -2.89 -16.05
C ALA A 29 0.52 -4.36 -16.48
N THR A 30 0.16 -5.24 -15.56
CA THR A 30 -0.10 -6.67 -15.84
C THR A 30 -1.31 -6.83 -16.75
N ALA A 31 -2.41 -6.12 -16.48
CA ALA A 31 -3.58 -6.11 -17.35
C ALA A 31 -3.25 -5.63 -18.77
N ALA A 32 -2.39 -4.61 -18.89
CA ALA A 32 -1.91 -4.12 -20.19
C ALA A 32 -1.14 -5.20 -20.96
N ARG A 33 -0.26 -5.95 -20.28
CA ARG A 33 0.56 -7.01 -20.89
C ARG A 33 -0.25 -8.24 -21.29
N VAL A 34 -1.20 -8.65 -20.44
CA VAL A 34 -1.96 -9.90 -20.64
C VAL A 34 -3.16 -9.68 -21.57
N HIS A 35 -3.87 -8.55 -21.45
CA HIS A 35 -5.13 -8.32 -22.15
C HIS A 35 -5.12 -7.12 -23.13
N GLY A 36 -4.05 -6.32 -23.13
CA GLY A 36 -3.92 -5.15 -24.01
C GLY A 36 -4.49 -3.85 -23.43
N ALA A 37 -4.17 -2.74 -24.12
CA ALA A 37 -4.46 -1.38 -23.65
C ALA A 37 -5.96 -1.06 -23.56
N ASP A 38 -6.78 -1.58 -24.48
CA ASP A 38 -8.23 -1.33 -24.46
C ASP A 38 -8.92 -2.01 -23.28
N PHE A 39 -8.46 -3.20 -22.91
CA PHE A 39 -8.95 -3.87 -21.71
C PHE A 39 -8.58 -3.07 -20.46
N LEU A 40 -7.31 -2.69 -20.32
CA LEU A 40 -6.83 -1.84 -19.22
C LEU A 40 -7.68 -0.57 -19.09
N ARG A 41 -7.89 0.13 -20.21
CA ARG A 41 -8.64 1.39 -20.24
C ARG A 41 -10.06 1.20 -19.72
N LYS A 42 -10.83 0.29 -20.33
CA LYS A 42 -12.25 0.10 -20.04
C LYS A 42 -12.51 -0.57 -18.69
N ARG A 43 -11.65 -1.50 -18.28
CA ARG A 43 -11.89 -2.34 -17.10
C ARG A 43 -11.29 -1.76 -15.82
N LEU A 44 -10.20 -0.99 -15.92
CA LEU A 44 -9.48 -0.46 -14.76
C LEU A 44 -9.42 1.07 -14.76
N ILE A 45 -8.90 1.71 -15.82
CA ILE A 45 -8.62 3.15 -15.81
C ILE A 45 -9.91 3.99 -15.75
N GLU A 46 -10.85 3.78 -16.68
CA GLU A 46 -12.09 4.55 -16.75
C GLU A 46 -12.91 4.44 -15.45
N PRO A 47 -13.16 3.25 -14.88
CA PRO A 47 -13.86 3.13 -13.61
C PRO A 47 -13.11 3.81 -12.45
N MET A 48 -11.78 3.70 -12.40
CA MET A 48 -10.97 4.38 -11.37
C MET A 48 -11.06 5.92 -11.50
N LEU A 49 -10.97 6.47 -12.70
CA LEU A 49 -11.12 7.91 -12.92
C LEU A 49 -12.54 8.40 -12.60
N ALA A 50 -13.55 7.55 -12.80
CA ALA A 50 -14.94 7.82 -12.44
C ALA A 50 -15.26 7.62 -10.94
N GLY A 51 -14.26 7.32 -10.09
CA GLY A 51 -14.46 7.10 -8.65
C GLY A 51 -15.19 5.80 -8.32
N SER A 52 -15.24 4.85 -9.25
CA SER A 52 -15.83 3.52 -9.09
C SER A 52 -14.78 2.43 -9.36
N PRO A 53 -13.69 2.37 -8.56
CA PRO A 53 -12.60 1.44 -8.83
C PRO A 53 -13.09 -0.01 -8.79
N PRO A 54 -12.58 -0.89 -9.68
CA PRO A 54 -12.96 -2.31 -9.71
C PRO A 54 -12.51 -3.05 -8.46
N PHE A 55 -11.43 -2.60 -7.83
CA PHE A 55 -10.94 -3.07 -6.55
C PHE A 55 -10.17 -1.95 -5.85
N VAL A 56 -10.13 -2.00 -4.52
CA VAL A 56 -9.29 -1.15 -3.68
C VAL A 56 -8.45 -2.04 -2.79
N LEU A 57 -7.14 -1.78 -2.72
CA LEU A 57 -6.18 -2.61 -1.99
C LEU A 57 -5.70 -1.89 -0.73
N SER A 58 -5.39 -2.62 0.34
CA SER A 58 -4.52 -2.15 1.41
C SER A 58 -3.06 -2.18 0.99
N ASP A 59 -2.18 -1.61 1.81
CA ASP A 59 -0.78 -2.04 1.81
C ASP A 59 -0.72 -3.51 2.29
N ALA A 60 0.28 -4.27 1.85
CA ALA A 60 0.46 -5.64 2.35
C ALA A 60 1.22 -5.62 3.68
N PHE A 61 0.62 -6.23 4.71
CA PHE A 61 1.13 -6.17 6.08
C PHE A 61 1.85 -7.46 6.50
N PRO A 62 2.83 -7.41 7.40
CA PRO A 62 3.55 -8.59 7.89
C PRO A 62 2.61 -9.50 8.72
N GLY A 63 2.34 -10.71 8.23
CA GLY A 63 1.36 -11.63 8.84
C GLY A 63 -0.01 -10.97 8.97
N ASP A 64 -0.76 -11.30 10.04
CA ASP A 64 -2.04 -10.66 10.35
C ASP A 64 -1.86 -9.37 11.18
N LEU A 65 -0.67 -8.75 11.17
CA LEU A 65 -0.47 -7.48 11.85
C LEU A 65 -1.17 -6.35 11.08
N LEU A 66 -1.62 -5.34 11.81
CA LEU A 66 -2.28 -4.15 11.26
C LEU A 66 -1.53 -2.87 11.69
N PRO A 67 -1.58 -1.81 10.87
CA PRO A 67 -0.92 -0.56 11.21
C PRO A 67 -1.59 0.08 12.42
N LEU A 68 -0.78 0.60 13.34
CA LEU A 68 -1.27 1.39 14.48
C LEU A 68 -2.01 2.63 13.97
N PRO A 69 -3.33 2.79 14.25
CA PRO A 69 -4.07 3.99 13.87
C PRO A 69 -3.39 5.26 14.41
N VAL A 70 -3.34 6.33 13.61
CA VAL A 70 -2.66 7.57 13.99
C VAL A 70 -3.33 8.21 15.21
N ALA A 71 -4.66 8.11 15.32
CA ALA A 71 -5.39 8.55 16.51
C ALA A 71 -4.85 7.93 17.81
N ALA A 72 -4.51 6.63 17.76
CA ALA A 72 -3.97 5.91 18.90
C ALA A 72 -2.53 6.33 19.25
N ARG A 73 -1.74 6.79 18.26
CA ARG A 73 -0.38 7.31 18.52
C ARG A 73 -0.35 8.59 19.33
N LEU A 74 -1.43 9.38 19.28
CA LEU A 74 -1.55 10.62 20.05
C LEU A 74 -2.04 10.39 21.49
N GLY A 75 -2.40 9.15 21.85
CA GLY A 75 -2.75 8.77 23.21
C GLY A 75 -1.59 8.96 24.19
N THR A 76 -1.90 9.08 25.48
CA THR A 76 -0.88 9.22 26.52
C THR A 76 -0.29 7.85 26.87
N PRO A 77 1.02 7.63 26.68
CA PRO A 77 1.66 6.38 27.10
C PRO A 77 1.81 6.33 28.64
N PRO A 78 1.87 5.12 29.26
CA PRO A 78 2.16 4.97 30.68
C PRO A 78 3.51 5.59 31.07
N ALA A 79 3.62 6.09 32.30
CA ALA A 79 4.77 6.87 32.77
C ALA A 79 6.08 6.05 32.88
N ASP A 80 5.97 4.73 32.96
CA ASP A 80 7.05 3.78 33.20
C ASP A 80 7.65 3.17 31.93
N VAL A 81 7.12 3.50 30.74
CA VAL A 81 7.55 2.88 29.48
C VAL A 81 8.51 3.78 28.70
N ASP A 82 9.54 3.20 28.07
CA ASP A 82 10.45 3.92 27.18
C ASP A 82 9.68 4.52 25.98
N ARG A 83 9.45 5.83 26.06
CA ARG A 83 8.76 6.63 25.03
C ARG A 83 9.42 6.49 23.66
N LYS A 84 10.75 6.33 23.57
CA LYS A 84 11.42 6.15 22.25
C LYS A 84 11.11 4.80 21.64
N ALA A 85 11.04 3.74 22.43
CA ALA A 85 10.64 2.41 21.95
C ALA A 85 9.18 2.41 21.50
N LEU A 86 8.27 3.04 22.26
CA LEU A 86 6.86 3.16 21.90
C LEU A 86 6.60 3.95 20.62
N MET A 87 7.31 5.07 20.42
CA MET A 87 7.18 5.90 19.20
C MET A 87 7.67 5.17 17.93
N ARG A 88 8.46 4.09 18.09
CA ARG A 88 8.88 3.22 16.98
C ARG A 88 7.88 2.10 16.71
N GLY A 89 6.93 1.84 17.61
CA GLY A 89 5.83 0.91 17.38
C GLY A 89 5.06 1.27 16.11
N ARG A 90 4.87 0.29 15.24
CA ARG A 90 4.15 0.44 13.95
C ARG A 90 3.00 -0.53 13.82
N TRP A 91 3.13 -1.71 14.42
CA TRP A 91 2.26 -2.84 14.17
C TRP A 91 1.53 -3.28 15.44
N LEU A 92 0.26 -3.63 15.27
CA LEU A 92 -0.60 -4.25 16.26
C LEU A 92 -0.95 -5.67 15.84
N ALA A 93 -1.09 -6.59 16.80
CA ALA A 93 -1.79 -7.85 16.55
C ALA A 93 -3.25 -7.57 16.17
N ARG A 94 -3.83 -8.41 15.30
CA ARG A 94 -5.21 -8.25 14.80
C ARG A 94 -6.23 -8.04 15.93
N ASN A 95 -6.17 -8.83 16.99
CA ASN A 95 -7.09 -8.72 18.13
C ASN A 95 -6.94 -7.39 18.89
N ASP A 96 -5.72 -6.87 19.02
CA ASP A 96 -5.48 -5.58 19.66
C ASP A 96 -6.00 -4.44 18.77
N PHE A 97 -5.84 -4.54 17.45
CA PHE A 97 -6.44 -3.58 16.51
C PHE A 97 -7.97 -3.58 16.55
N LEU A 98 -8.59 -4.77 16.54
CA LEU A 98 -10.04 -4.93 16.62
C LEU A 98 -10.61 -4.39 17.93
N SER A 99 -9.92 -4.62 19.05
CA SER A 99 -10.29 -4.08 20.35
C SER A 99 -10.18 -2.55 20.37
N LEU A 100 -9.08 -2.01 19.84
CA LEU A 100 -8.81 -0.57 19.79
C LEU A 100 -9.88 0.17 18.99
N ARG A 101 -10.21 -0.30 17.78
CA ARG A 101 -11.21 0.36 16.92
C ARG A 101 -12.63 0.25 17.47
N ALA A 102 -12.92 -0.67 18.38
CA ALA A 102 -14.25 -0.88 18.95
C ALA A 102 -14.48 -0.08 20.25
N SER A 103 -13.47 0.68 20.69
CA SER A 103 -13.44 1.27 22.02
C SER A 103 -14.10 2.65 22.16
N GLY A 104 -14.57 3.25 21.07
CA GLY A 104 -15.20 4.58 21.08
C GLY A 104 -14.25 5.68 21.56
N GLY A 105 -12.95 5.55 21.29
CA GLY A 105 -11.91 6.49 21.74
C GLY A 105 -11.42 6.33 23.18
N ASN A 106 -12.07 5.48 23.98
CA ASN A 106 -11.65 5.17 25.36
C ASN A 106 -10.68 3.98 25.42
N GLY A 107 -10.29 3.42 24.27
CA GLY A 107 -9.44 2.24 24.18
C GLY A 107 -8.01 2.53 24.57
N ALA A 108 -7.53 1.86 25.61
CA ALA A 108 -6.12 1.86 25.93
C ALA A 108 -5.35 1.11 24.84
N VAL A 109 -4.39 1.81 24.22
CA VAL A 109 -3.40 1.18 23.36
C VAL A 109 -2.56 0.23 24.21
N ARG A 110 -2.39 -1.01 23.74
CA ARG A 110 -1.50 -2.00 24.36
C ARG A 110 -0.05 -1.68 23.98
N TRP A 111 0.48 -0.61 24.56
CA TRP A 111 1.80 -0.06 24.28
C TRP A 111 2.91 -1.10 24.43
N ASP A 112 2.79 -2.00 25.41
CA ASP A 112 3.71 -3.12 25.69
C ASP A 112 3.77 -4.17 24.57
N ARG A 113 2.77 -4.20 23.68
CA ARG A 113 2.62 -5.18 22.59
C ARG A 113 2.88 -4.60 21.21
N LEU A 114 3.22 -3.31 21.11
CA LEU A 114 3.52 -2.68 19.83
C LEU A 114 4.82 -3.24 19.26
N LEU A 115 4.78 -3.64 18.00
CA LEU A 115 5.96 -4.13 17.30
C LEU A 115 6.54 -3.05 16.38
N PRO A 116 7.83 -2.73 16.45
CA PRO A 116 8.51 -1.87 15.48
C PRO A 116 8.85 -2.64 14.19
N ASP A 117 9.15 -1.91 13.12
CA ASP A 117 9.56 -2.49 11.83
C ASP A 117 10.74 -3.47 11.97
N SER A 118 11.72 -3.17 12.84
CA SER A 118 12.89 -4.03 13.05
C SER A 118 12.58 -5.42 13.60
N THR A 119 11.39 -5.61 14.20
CA THR A 119 10.91 -6.91 14.72
C THR A 119 10.26 -7.75 13.63
N VAL A 120 9.80 -7.14 12.54
CA VAL A 120 9.08 -7.81 11.45
C VAL A 120 9.88 -7.86 10.16
N PHE A 121 10.76 -6.89 9.92
CA PHE A 121 11.59 -6.80 8.73
C PHE A 121 13.08 -6.89 9.06
N VAL A 122 13.85 -7.36 8.07
CA VAL A 122 15.31 -7.26 8.02
C VAL A 122 15.66 -6.56 6.72
N ASP A 123 16.45 -5.49 6.83
CA ASP A 123 17.04 -4.84 5.67
C ASP A 123 18.50 -5.28 5.53
N GLU A 124 18.83 -5.84 4.36
CA GLU A 124 20.18 -6.25 4.00
C GLU A 124 20.70 -5.32 2.90
N THR A 125 21.78 -4.58 3.20
CA THR A 125 22.39 -3.67 2.23
C THR A 125 23.49 -4.37 1.46
N THR A 126 23.28 -4.56 0.16
CA THR A 126 24.30 -5.10 -0.76
C THR A 126 24.96 -3.96 -1.53
N ARG A 127 26.29 -4.05 -1.70
CA ARG A 127 27.08 -3.11 -2.49
C ARG A 127 27.33 -3.71 -3.88
N HIS A 128 27.00 -2.97 -4.93
CA HIS A 128 27.14 -3.40 -6.32
C HIS A 128 28.20 -2.55 -7.03
N ASN A 129 28.99 -3.18 -7.89
CA ASN A 129 29.98 -2.50 -8.72
C ASN A 129 29.60 -2.61 -10.21
N THR A 130 29.79 -1.53 -10.97
CA THR A 130 29.58 -1.49 -12.41
C THR A 130 30.94 -1.65 -13.08
N LEU A 131 31.12 -2.76 -13.78
CA LEU A 131 32.36 -3.06 -14.51
C LEU A 131 32.24 -2.54 -15.95
N ALA A 132 33.28 -1.89 -16.43
CA ALA A 132 33.43 -1.52 -17.82
C ALA A 132 33.77 -2.77 -18.64
N ARG A 133 32.99 -3.06 -19.69
CA ARG A 133 33.08 -4.30 -20.47
C ARG A 133 34.36 -4.42 -21.31
N ASP A 134 35.05 -3.31 -21.52
CA ASP A 134 36.27 -3.22 -22.32
C ASP A 134 37.55 -3.43 -21.49
N SER A 135 37.48 -3.19 -20.19
CA SER A 135 38.63 -3.17 -19.28
C SER A 135 38.49 -4.14 -18.10
N ASP A 136 37.30 -4.75 -17.92
CA ASP A 136 36.90 -5.55 -16.75
C ASP A 136 37.18 -4.84 -15.39
N ALA A 137 37.40 -3.53 -15.44
CA ALA A 137 37.67 -2.68 -14.29
C ALA A 137 36.39 -2.00 -13.83
N SER A 138 36.31 -1.68 -12.54
CA SER A 138 35.22 -0.86 -12.01
C SER A 138 35.33 0.57 -12.52
N LEU A 139 34.21 1.15 -12.95
CA LEU A 139 34.16 2.58 -13.31
C LEU A 139 34.59 3.43 -12.11
N GLU A 140 35.55 4.35 -12.32
CA GLU A 140 36.09 5.22 -11.28
C GLU A 140 34.99 6.12 -10.65
N ASP A 141 34.07 6.62 -11.47
CA ASP A 141 32.93 7.43 -11.04
C ASP A 141 31.61 6.68 -11.18
N GLY A 142 30.82 6.64 -10.09
CA GLY A 142 29.50 6.02 -10.07
C GLY A 142 29.50 4.48 -10.19
N GLY A 143 30.68 3.85 -10.24
CA GLY A 143 30.81 2.40 -10.34
C GLY A 143 30.19 1.67 -9.15
N LEU A 144 30.23 2.26 -7.96
CA LEU A 144 29.89 1.58 -6.71
C LEU A 144 28.63 2.16 -6.07
N PHE A 145 27.55 1.37 -5.99
CA PHE A 145 26.28 1.81 -5.43
C PHE A 145 25.68 0.78 -4.46
N SER A 146 24.98 1.25 -3.43
CA SER A 146 24.29 0.39 -2.47
C SER A 146 22.82 0.21 -2.84
N ARG A 147 22.30 -0.98 -2.56
CA ARG A 147 20.88 -1.32 -2.67
C ARG A 147 20.48 -2.07 -1.41
N SER A 148 19.35 -1.68 -0.83
CA SER A 148 18.78 -2.37 0.33
C SER A 148 17.71 -3.33 -0.14
N ASP A 149 17.85 -4.60 0.26
CA ASP A 149 16.86 -5.64 0.09
C ASP A 149 16.12 -5.82 1.41
N THR A 150 14.78 -5.88 1.37
CA THR A 150 13.94 -6.12 2.54
C THR A 150 13.49 -7.58 2.55
N HIS A 151 13.58 -8.19 3.72
CA HIS A 151 13.11 -9.53 4.02
C HIS A 151 12.07 -9.50 5.14
N LEU A 152 11.11 -10.42 5.10
CA LEU A 152 10.24 -10.67 6.23
C LEU A 152 10.97 -11.56 7.24
N ARG A 153 10.95 -11.19 8.53
CA ARG A 153 11.43 -12.09 9.60
C ARG A 153 10.46 -13.26 9.71
N TYR A 154 10.99 -14.47 9.64
CA TYR A 154 10.21 -15.69 9.94
C TYR A 154 9.75 -15.63 11.39
N GLY A 155 8.44 -15.70 11.63
CA GLY A 155 7.91 -15.95 12.97
C GLY A 155 8.43 -17.30 13.50
N GLN A 156 8.34 -17.51 14.82
CA GLN A 156 8.82 -18.76 15.46
C GLN A 156 8.17 -20.04 14.91
N ASN A 157 7.09 -19.93 14.12
CA ASN A 157 6.37 -21.04 13.48
C ASN A 157 6.65 -21.18 11.97
N GLY A 158 7.67 -20.52 11.42
CA GLY A 158 8.16 -20.79 10.05
C GLY A 158 7.35 -20.25 8.87
N HIS A 159 6.26 -19.52 9.10
CA HIS A 159 5.46 -18.90 8.03
C HIS A 159 5.70 -17.39 7.95
N ALA A 160 6.54 -16.98 7.01
CA ALA A 160 6.71 -15.58 6.62
C ALA A 160 5.67 -15.26 5.52
N LEU A 161 4.54 -14.66 5.90
CA LEU A 161 3.46 -14.26 4.99
C LEU A 161 3.22 -12.75 5.09
N LEU A 162 2.78 -12.16 3.99
CA LEU A 162 2.14 -10.84 3.98
C LEU A 162 0.64 -11.03 3.86
N THR A 163 -0.16 -10.22 4.56
CA THR A 163 -1.61 -10.16 4.38
C THR A 163 -1.99 -8.94 3.57
N LEU A 164 -2.68 -9.17 2.46
CA LEU A 164 -3.29 -8.14 1.63
C LEU A 164 -4.79 -8.13 1.88
N TYR A 165 -5.34 -6.96 2.21
CA TYR A 165 -6.77 -6.75 2.26
C TYR A 165 -7.23 -6.08 0.97
N PHE A 166 -8.42 -6.42 0.49
CA PHE A 166 -8.99 -5.78 -0.68
C PHE A 166 -10.52 -5.69 -0.61
N ARG A 167 -11.05 -4.63 -1.23
CA ARG A 167 -12.48 -4.41 -1.40
C ARG A 167 -12.88 -4.50 -2.85
N VAL A 168 -13.98 -5.20 -3.13
CA VAL A 168 -14.52 -5.40 -4.49
C VAL A 168 -16.04 -5.22 -4.52
N PRO A 169 -16.62 -4.71 -5.62
CA PRO A 169 -18.06 -4.51 -5.76
C PRO A 169 -18.84 -5.82 -5.92
N GLY A 170 -18.21 -6.90 -6.41
CA GLY A 170 -18.83 -8.22 -6.59
C GLY A 170 -17.83 -9.26 -7.09
N ASP A 171 -18.31 -10.48 -7.29
CA ASP A 171 -17.46 -11.66 -7.51
C ASP A 171 -16.64 -11.56 -8.80
N ALA A 172 -17.24 -11.08 -9.90
CA ALA A 172 -16.51 -10.85 -11.16
C ALA A 172 -15.34 -9.86 -11.05
N ALA A 173 -15.41 -8.91 -10.10
CA ALA A 173 -14.31 -7.99 -9.83
C ALA A 173 -13.26 -8.61 -8.90
N ALA A 174 -13.67 -9.52 -8.00
CA ALA A 174 -12.76 -10.35 -7.22
C ALA A 174 -11.93 -11.25 -8.15
N ASP A 175 -12.58 -11.96 -9.06
CA ASP A 175 -11.95 -12.86 -10.02
C ASP A 175 -10.92 -12.11 -10.87
N LEU A 176 -11.30 -10.93 -11.41
CA LEU A 176 -10.39 -10.08 -12.17
C LEU A 176 -9.15 -9.67 -11.34
N MET A 177 -9.34 -9.26 -10.09
CA MET A 177 -8.22 -8.84 -9.24
C MET A 177 -7.27 -10.02 -8.96
N LEU A 178 -7.83 -11.20 -8.65
CA LEU A 178 -7.07 -12.41 -8.36
C LEU A 178 -6.33 -12.94 -9.59
N GLU A 179 -6.95 -12.89 -10.78
CA GLU A 179 -6.31 -13.23 -12.05
C GLU A 179 -5.10 -12.33 -12.30
N LEU A 180 -5.27 -11.01 -12.20
CA LEU A 180 -4.16 -10.07 -12.39
C LEU A 180 -3.05 -10.23 -11.34
N LEU A 181 -3.42 -10.56 -10.10
CA LEU A 181 -2.46 -10.81 -9.03
C LEU A 181 -1.71 -12.13 -9.25
N HIS A 182 -2.38 -13.16 -9.76
CA HIS A 182 -1.75 -14.41 -10.15
C HIS A 182 -0.75 -14.19 -11.26
N GLU A 183 -1.13 -13.50 -12.34
CA GLU A 183 -0.22 -13.14 -13.44
C GLU A 183 0.98 -12.32 -12.94
N LEU A 184 0.75 -11.35 -12.04
CA LEU A 184 1.83 -10.58 -11.43
C LEU A 184 2.78 -11.47 -10.62
N SER A 185 2.26 -12.51 -9.94
CA SER A 185 3.09 -13.45 -9.16
C SER A 185 4.03 -14.29 -10.04
N LEU A 186 3.67 -14.52 -11.31
CA LEU A 186 4.54 -15.24 -12.25
C LEU A 186 5.77 -14.41 -12.67
N THR A 187 5.66 -13.08 -12.65
CA THR A 187 6.76 -12.18 -13.01
C THR A 187 7.52 -11.63 -11.81
N GLY A 188 6.84 -11.36 -10.69
CA GLY A 188 7.39 -10.65 -9.52
C GLY A 188 6.95 -9.18 -9.44
N PHE A 189 7.12 -8.59 -8.26
CA PHE A 189 6.66 -7.23 -7.93
C PHE A 189 7.81 -6.27 -7.62
N GLY A 190 7.79 -5.10 -8.28
CA GLY A 190 8.64 -3.95 -7.91
C GLY A 190 9.98 -3.87 -8.64
N ALA A 191 10.94 -3.21 -8.01
CA ALA A 191 12.26 -2.95 -8.57
C ALA A 191 13.12 -4.22 -8.61
N ASP A 192 13.93 -4.33 -9.66
CA ASP A 192 14.94 -5.38 -9.86
C ASP A 192 14.39 -6.81 -9.93
N VAL A 193 13.13 -6.92 -10.36
CA VAL A 193 12.46 -8.19 -10.70
C VAL A 193 13.29 -9.05 -11.67
N ALA A 194 13.92 -8.43 -12.67
CA ALA A 194 14.80 -9.12 -13.62
C ALA A 194 16.03 -9.79 -12.97
N THR A 195 16.39 -9.42 -11.74
CA THR A 195 17.46 -10.04 -10.95
C THR A 195 16.93 -10.90 -9.79
N GLY A 196 15.64 -11.27 -9.85
CA GLY A 196 14.98 -12.18 -8.92
C GLY A 196 14.54 -11.53 -7.61
N ARG A 197 14.25 -10.21 -7.60
CA ARG A 197 13.64 -9.52 -6.44
C ARG A 197 12.12 -9.45 -6.57
N GLY A 198 11.44 -9.40 -5.42
CA GLY A 198 9.99 -9.29 -5.36
C GLY A 198 9.21 -10.51 -5.87
N GLN A 199 9.82 -11.68 -5.99
CA GLN A 199 9.13 -12.93 -6.30
C GLN A 199 8.24 -13.33 -5.12
N PHE A 200 7.02 -13.80 -5.40
CA PHE A 200 6.06 -14.21 -4.38
C PHE A 200 5.08 -15.26 -4.93
N ASP A 201 4.42 -15.97 -4.01
CA ASP A 201 3.29 -16.85 -4.31
C ASP A 201 2.02 -16.33 -3.62
N ILE A 202 0.85 -16.69 -4.14
CA ILE A 202 -0.42 -16.54 -3.45
C ILE A 202 -0.64 -17.76 -2.56
N ALA A 203 -0.82 -17.56 -1.25
CA ALA A 203 -0.99 -18.62 -0.27
C ALA A 203 -2.48 -18.78 0.09
N GLY A 204 -3.13 -19.78 -0.51
CA GLY A 204 -4.56 -20.05 -0.28
C GLY A 204 -5.48 -19.19 -1.14
N GLY A 205 -6.79 -19.30 -0.90
CA GLY A 205 -7.82 -18.48 -1.56
C GLY A 205 -8.16 -17.22 -0.76
N PRO A 206 -8.86 -16.25 -1.36
CA PRO A 206 -9.36 -15.09 -0.63
C PRO A 206 -10.43 -15.50 0.38
N GLU A 207 -10.39 -14.90 1.56
CA GLU A 207 -11.34 -15.14 2.63
C GLU A 207 -12.12 -13.85 2.93
N PRO A 208 -13.46 -13.85 3.03
CA PRO A 208 -14.20 -12.70 3.52
C PRO A 208 -13.76 -12.33 4.94
N ASP A 209 -13.42 -11.06 5.18
CA ASP A 209 -13.08 -10.59 6.53
C ASP A 209 -14.27 -9.82 7.13
N ALA A 210 -15.34 -10.57 7.45
CA ALA A 210 -16.57 -10.00 7.98
C ALA A 210 -16.37 -9.28 9.32
N GLU A 211 -15.40 -9.73 10.12
CA GLU A 211 -15.07 -9.10 11.38
C GLU A 211 -14.50 -7.70 11.15
N LEU A 212 -13.50 -7.56 10.27
CA LEU A 212 -12.92 -6.25 9.95
C LEU A 212 -13.90 -5.37 9.13
N ASP A 213 -14.80 -5.95 8.34
CA ASP A 213 -15.80 -5.21 7.56
C ASP A 213 -16.95 -4.64 8.39
N ALA A 214 -17.35 -5.35 9.46
CA ALA A 214 -18.46 -4.94 10.32
C ALA A 214 -18.13 -3.66 11.11
N PRO A 215 -18.99 -2.64 11.08
CA PRO A 215 -18.84 -1.47 11.95
C PRO A 215 -18.97 -1.84 13.43
N PRO A 216 -18.03 -1.45 14.30
CA PRO A 216 -18.19 -1.61 15.74
C PRO A 216 -19.33 -0.73 16.27
N ASN A 217 -19.76 -1.00 17.50
CA ASN A 217 -20.67 -0.10 18.22
C ASN A 217 -20.03 1.29 18.33
N HIS A 218 -20.80 2.35 18.08
CA HIS A 218 -20.32 3.74 18.05
C HIS A 218 -19.29 4.06 16.95
N ALA A 219 -19.27 3.29 15.85
CA ALA A 219 -18.44 3.68 14.71
C ALA A 219 -18.86 5.05 14.17
N ASP A 220 -17.92 5.99 14.16
CA ASP A 220 -18.07 7.37 13.69
C ASP A 220 -16.92 7.79 12.76
N ALA A 221 -16.00 6.86 12.51
CA ALA A 221 -14.78 7.08 11.77
C ALA A 221 -14.40 5.87 10.92
N VAL A 222 -13.38 6.08 10.09
CA VAL A 222 -12.70 5.01 9.36
C VAL A 222 -11.20 5.06 9.63
N VAL A 223 -10.56 3.90 9.59
CA VAL A 223 -9.10 3.75 9.49
C VAL A 223 -8.77 3.32 8.07
N VAL A 224 -7.83 4.01 7.43
CA VAL A 224 -7.37 3.70 6.08
C VAL A 224 -6.16 2.77 6.14
N LEU A 225 -6.23 1.63 5.45
CA LEU A 225 -5.20 0.59 5.46
C LEU A 225 -4.23 0.70 4.27
N SER A 226 -4.28 1.77 3.51
CA SER A 226 -3.48 1.94 2.29
C SER A 226 -2.60 3.16 2.36
N THR A 227 -1.49 3.09 1.62
CA THR A 227 -0.84 4.28 1.07
C THR A 227 -1.77 4.88 0.01
N PHE A 228 -2.28 6.09 0.24
CA PHE A 228 -3.31 6.71 -0.60
C PHE A 228 -3.20 8.23 -0.66
N GLN A 229 -4.01 8.88 -1.50
CA GLN A 229 -4.16 10.33 -1.52
C GLN A 229 -5.65 10.67 -1.46
N PRO A 230 -6.10 11.49 -0.49
CA PRO A 230 -7.49 11.91 -0.42
C PRO A 230 -7.96 12.59 -1.71
N ALA A 231 -9.22 12.35 -2.07
CA ALA A 231 -9.94 13.06 -3.10
C ALA A 231 -10.40 14.43 -2.57
N PRO A 232 -10.66 15.42 -3.45
CA PRO A 232 -11.15 16.73 -3.02
C PRO A 232 -12.45 16.72 -2.20
N GLY A 233 -13.27 15.67 -2.35
CA GLY A 233 -14.53 15.51 -1.60
C GLY A 233 -14.44 14.55 -0.41
N ASP A 234 -13.25 14.05 -0.08
CA ASP A 234 -13.08 13.21 1.10
C ASP A 234 -13.18 14.04 2.40
N PRO A 235 -13.46 13.38 3.53
CA PRO A 235 -13.48 14.04 4.83
C PRO A 235 -12.15 14.76 5.14
N VAL A 236 -12.26 15.95 5.71
CA VAL A 236 -11.11 16.79 6.11
C VAL A 236 -10.75 16.65 7.58
N ASP A 237 -11.69 16.15 8.38
CA ASP A 237 -11.56 15.95 9.82
C ASP A 237 -10.97 14.57 10.10
N GLY A 238 -9.71 14.56 10.55
CA GLY A 238 -8.95 13.33 10.71
C GLY A 238 -7.53 13.53 11.22
N LEU A 239 -6.83 12.41 11.36
CA LEU A 239 -5.44 12.32 11.82
C LEU A 239 -4.66 11.41 10.88
N TRP A 240 -3.56 11.91 10.31
CA TRP A 240 -2.78 11.17 9.32
C TRP A 240 -1.28 11.47 9.41
N GLU A 241 -0.48 10.58 8.84
CA GLU A 241 0.93 10.84 8.54
C GLU A 241 1.07 10.99 7.02
N ALA A 242 1.59 12.13 6.57
CA ALA A 242 1.79 12.44 5.15
C ALA A 242 3.27 12.33 4.76
N PHE A 243 3.55 11.95 3.51
CA PHE A 243 4.90 11.88 2.97
C PHE A 243 4.93 12.16 1.46
N PRO A 244 6.04 12.70 0.93
CA PRO A 244 6.23 12.83 -0.51
C PRO A 244 6.55 11.46 -1.13
N LYS A 245 5.82 11.09 -2.18
CA LYS A 245 6.05 9.88 -2.95
C LYS A 245 6.68 10.20 -4.30
N PHE A 246 7.84 9.59 -4.54
CA PHE A 246 8.60 9.70 -5.78
C PHE A 246 8.35 8.48 -6.66
N GLY A 247 7.42 8.61 -7.60
CA GLY A 247 7.06 7.52 -8.51
C GLY A 247 7.93 7.47 -9.76
N LYS A 248 8.06 6.27 -10.32
CA LYS A 248 8.59 6.06 -11.67
C LYS A 248 7.59 5.27 -12.51
N LEU A 249 7.62 5.51 -13.81
CA LEU A 249 6.92 4.75 -14.84
C LEU A 249 7.68 3.45 -15.12
N GLY A 250 6.95 2.43 -15.52
CA GLY A 250 7.54 1.13 -15.87
C GLY A 250 8.43 1.23 -17.12
N PRO A 251 9.49 0.41 -17.22
CA PRO A 251 10.42 0.45 -18.35
C PRO A 251 9.73 0.14 -19.69
N ASP A 252 8.67 -0.67 -19.67
CA ASP A 252 7.88 -1.08 -20.84
C ASP A 252 7.28 0.09 -21.64
N LEU A 253 7.21 1.29 -21.03
CA LEU A 253 6.64 2.49 -21.68
C LEU A 253 7.64 3.21 -22.61
N GLY A 254 8.93 2.86 -22.57
CA GLY A 254 9.94 3.37 -23.51
C GLY A 254 10.07 4.89 -23.52
N LEU A 255 10.03 5.52 -22.34
CA LEU A 255 10.23 6.96 -22.16
C LEU A 255 11.67 7.26 -21.72
N ALA A 256 12.22 8.38 -22.19
CA ALA A 256 13.53 8.86 -21.75
C ALA A 256 13.49 9.32 -20.28
N ASP A 257 12.46 10.09 -19.90
CA ASP A 257 12.18 10.42 -18.51
C ASP A 257 11.06 9.52 -17.97
N VAL A 258 11.40 8.69 -17.00
CA VAL A 258 10.46 7.77 -16.35
C VAL A 258 9.87 8.37 -15.06
N ARG A 259 10.26 9.57 -14.65
CA ARG A 259 9.82 10.15 -13.38
C ARG A 259 8.37 10.61 -13.46
N LYS A 260 7.59 10.23 -12.44
CA LYS A 260 6.26 10.81 -12.17
C LYS A 260 6.43 12.13 -11.41
N HIS A 261 5.40 12.97 -11.42
CA HIS A 261 5.33 14.07 -10.46
C HIS A 261 5.39 13.54 -9.02
N THR A 262 6.07 14.28 -8.15
CA THR A 262 6.04 14.00 -6.71
C THR A 262 4.64 14.30 -6.19
N VAL A 263 4.02 13.31 -5.54
CA VAL A 263 2.68 13.45 -4.96
C VAL A 263 2.75 13.29 -3.45
N ILE A 264 1.93 14.05 -2.71
CA ILE A 264 1.80 13.85 -1.27
C ILE A 264 0.80 12.73 -1.03
N MET A 265 1.24 11.69 -0.33
CA MET A 265 0.45 10.50 0.02
C MET A 265 0.34 10.39 1.53
N PHE A 266 -0.72 9.78 2.01
CA PHE A 266 -0.94 9.44 3.41
C PHE A 266 -0.60 7.98 3.65
N ARG A 267 -0.12 7.67 4.85
CA ARG A 267 0.24 6.31 5.26
C ARG A 267 -0.95 5.49 5.77
N PRO A 268 -0.88 4.15 5.71
CA PRO A 268 -1.78 3.29 6.44
C PRO A 268 -1.84 3.65 7.93
N GLY A 269 -3.04 3.56 8.51
CA GLY A 269 -3.35 4.00 9.87
C GLY A 269 -3.96 5.41 9.94
N ALA A 270 -4.04 6.15 8.83
CA ALA A 270 -4.77 7.42 8.79
C ALA A 270 -6.23 7.22 9.22
N CYS A 271 -6.77 8.15 10.00
CA CYS A 271 -8.10 8.08 10.60
C CYS A 271 -8.92 9.29 10.17
N PHE A 272 -10.18 9.11 9.81
CA PHE A 272 -11.07 10.21 9.41
C PHE A 272 -12.46 10.04 10.01
N ARG A 273 -13.06 11.13 10.48
CA ARG A 273 -14.48 11.17 10.81
C ARG A 273 -15.27 11.08 9.52
N ALA A 274 -15.98 9.98 9.33
CA ALA A 274 -16.58 9.62 8.05
C ALA A 274 -17.75 8.66 8.27
N ASN A 275 -18.55 8.43 7.23
CA ASN A 275 -19.51 7.33 7.27
C ASN A 275 -18.74 6.00 7.46
N PRO A 276 -18.99 5.22 8.54
CA PRO A 276 -18.26 3.98 8.80
C PRO A 276 -18.40 2.94 7.70
N THR A 277 -19.47 2.98 6.91
CA THR A 277 -19.68 2.07 5.78
C THR A 277 -18.99 2.54 4.50
N GLN A 278 -18.28 3.67 4.52
CA GLN A 278 -17.54 4.16 3.36
C GLN A 278 -16.40 3.17 3.05
N PRO A 279 -16.41 2.53 1.86
CA PRO A 279 -15.49 1.44 1.57
C PRO A 279 -14.05 1.94 1.34
N PHE A 280 -13.90 3.16 0.83
CA PHE A 280 -12.60 3.74 0.55
C PHE A 280 -12.65 5.27 0.56
N LEU A 281 -11.47 5.85 0.71
CA LEU A 281 -11.15 7.24 0.42
C LEU A 281 -10.24 7.31 -0.82
N GLY A 282 -10.00 8.50 -1.32
CA GLY A 282 -9.01 8.79 -2.35
C GLY A 282 -9.51 8.66 -3.78
N ARG A 283 -8.58 8.79 -4.73
CA ARG A 283 -8.90 8.82 -6.16
C ARG A 283 -7.76 8.31 -7.03
N ALA A 284 -8.06 8.02 -8.30
CA ALA A 284 -7.02 7.98 -9.32
C ALA A 284 -6.64 9.38 -9.75
N LEU A 285 -5.33 9.67 -9.79
CA LEU A 285 -4.82 10.87 -10.45
C LEU A 285 -4.75 10.62 -11.96
N PRO A 286 -5.38 11.47 -12.79
CA PRO A 286 -5.24 11.42 -14.23
C PRO A 286 -3.80 11.71 -14.66
N MET A 287 -3.48 11.29 -15.89
CA MET A 287 -2.11 11.35 -16.44
C MET A 287 -1.46 12.73 -16.36
N ASN A 288 -2.23 13.79 -16.60
CA ASN A 288 -1.75 15.18 -16.56
C ASN A 288 -1.39 15.68 -15.16
N LEU A 289 -1.89 15.03 -14.10
CA LEU A 289 -1.47 15.29 -12.72
C LEU A 289 -0.36 14.36 -12.27
N ALA A 290 -0.27 13.17 -12.87
CA ALA A 290 0.68 12.14 -12.47
C ALA A 290 2.04 12.22 -13.18
N VAL A 291 2.10 12.78 -14.39
CA VAL A 291 3.26 12.68 -15.28
C VAL A 291 3.58 14.04 -15.93
N PRO A 292 4.88 14.41 -16.10
CA PRO A 292 5.27 15.64 -16.79
C PRO A 292 4.65 15.78 -18.18
N THR A 293 4.35 17.01 -18.59
CA THR A 293 3.64 17.33 -19.85
C THR A 293 4.26 16.69 -21.08
N GLU A 294 5.58 16.73 -21.22
CA GLU A 294 6.30 16.16 -22.37
C GLU A 294 6.14 14.62 -22.45
N SER A 295 6.33 13.95 -21.32
CA SER A 295 6.14 12.50 -21.21
C SER A 295 4.67 12.12 -21.43
N ALA A 296 3.72 12.90 -20.90
CA ALA A 296 2.30 12.69 -21.14
C ALA A 296 1.92 12.86 -22.61
N SER A 297 2.49 13.84 -23.31
CA SER A 297 2.29 14.01 -24.77
C SER A 297 2.79 12.80 -25.53
N THR A 298 4.01 12.35 -25.24
CA THR A 298 4.62 11.19 -25.90
C THR A 298 3.80 9.91 -25.69
N LEU A 299 3.25 9.71 -24.49
CA LEU A 299 2.37 8.58 -24.21
C LEU A 299 1.06 8.66 -25.01
N ARG A 300 0.45 9.84 -25.11
CA ARG A 300 -0.79 10.05 -25.89
C ARG A 300 -0.58 9.78 -27.38
N ASP A 301 0.55 10.22 -27.94
CA ASP A 301 0.89 9.97 -29.34
C ASP A 301 1.03 8.46 -29.64
N ARG A 302 1.33 7.66 -28.61
CA ARG A 302 1.39 6.19 -28.66
C ARG A 302 0.07 5.52 -28.28
N GLY A 303 -1.00 6.26 -28.01
CA GLY A 303 -2.29 5.74 -27.55
C GLY A 303 -2.27 5.17 -26.12
N ILE A 304 -1.23 5.47 -25.34
CA ILE A 304 -1.03 4.95 -23.99
C ILE A 304 -1.62 5.93 -22.97
N GLU A 305 -2.35 5.38 -22.01
CA GLU A 305 -2.91 6.12 -20.89
C GLU A 305 -2.38 5.57 -19.57
N VAL A 306 -1.99 6.47 -18.68
CA VAL A 306 -1.45 6.13 -17.36
C VAL A 306 -2.17 6.93 -16.29
N ILE A 307 -2.42 6.30 -15.15
CA ILE A 307 -2.95 6.93 -13.95
C ILE A 307 -2.04 6.64 -12.75
N HIS A 308 -2.21 7.40 -11.68
CA HIS A 308 -1.71 7.01 -10.36
C HIS A 308 -2.92 6.61 -9.48
N PRO A 309 -3.13 5.31 -9.22
CA PRO A 309 -4.29 4.85 -8.45
C PRO A 309 -4.04 5.05 -6.94
N ALA A 310 -4.53 6.15 -6.37
CA ALA A 310 -4.28 6.55 -4.98
C ALA A 310 -5.52 6.31 -4.07
N PHE A 311 -6.13 5.13 -4.15
CA PHE A 311 -7.29 4.77 -3.33
C PHE A 311 -6.87 4.20 -1.97
N GLY A 312 -7.61 4.59 -0.93
CA GLY A 312 -7.41 4.18 0.45
C GLY A 312 -8.50 3.24 0.92
N LEU A 313 -8.20 1.95 1.10
CA LEU A 313 -9.12 0.97 1.67
C LEU A 313 -9.47 1.38 3.09
N ALA A 314 -10.75 1.64 3.33
CA ALA A 314 -11.26 2.09 4.62
C ALA A 314 -11.91 0.92 5.38
N VAL A 315 -11.66 0.87 6.69
CA VAL A 315 -12.34 -0.03 7.63
C VAL A 315 -13.00 0.79 8.75
N PRO A 316 -14.21 0.42 9.20
CA PRO A 316 -14.94 1.19 10.20
C PRO A 316 -14.24 1.18 11.56
N ALA A 317 -14.38 2.27 12.31
CA ALA A 317 -13.82 2.43 13.63
C ALA A 317 -14.62 3.44 14.49
N GLY A 318 -14.58 3.26 15.80
CA GLY A 318 -14.95 4.26 16.80
C GLY A 318 -13.70 4.67 17.57
N LEU A 319 -13.05 5.75 17.15
CA LEU A 319 -11.73 6.16 17.66
C LEU A 319 -11.75 7.42 18.53
N GLY A 320 -12.93 8.04 18.73
CA GLY A 320 -13.08 9.25 19.55
C GLY A 320 -12.06 10.33 19.17
N LEU A 321 -12.02 10.66 17.87
CA LEU A 321 -11.14 11.71 17.36
C LEU A 321 -11.44 13.01 18.13
N PRO A 322 -10.42 13.74 18.62
CA PRO A 322 -10.64 14.96 19.38
C PRO A 322 -11.54 15.92 18.59
N GLU A 323 -12.53 16.51 19.27
CA GLU A 323 -13.33 17.58 18.66
C GLU A 323 -12.42 18.79 18.45
N GLU A 324 -12.39 19.33 17.23
CA GLU A 324 -11.83 20.66 17.02
C GLU A 324 -12.63 21.64 17.87
N THR A 325 -11.99 22.27 18.85
CA THR A 325 -12.52 23.51 19.40
C THR A 325 -12.30 24.55 18.31
N PRO A 326 -13.35 25.13 17.70
CA PRO A 326 -13.14 26.13 16.66
C PRO A 326 -12.36 27.30 17.25
N SER A 327 -11.18 27.55 16.68
CA SER A 327 -10.35 28.73 16.94
C SER A 327 -10.94 29.97 16.29
#